data_AF-A0A9D1D7Y1-F1
#
_entry.id   AF-A0A9D1D7Y1-F1
#
_cell.length_a   1.000
_cell.length_b   1.000
_cell.length_c   1.000
_cell.angle_alpha   90.00
_cell.angle_beta   90.00
_cell.angle_gamma   90.00
#
_symmetry.space_group_name_H-M   'P 1'
#
loop_
_entity.id
_entity.type
_entity.pdbx_description
1 polymer ?
#
loop_
_entity_poly.entity_id
_entity_poly.type
_entity_poly.pdbx_seq_one_letter_code
_entity_poly.pdbx_strand_id
1 'polypeptide(L)'
;MRPYLLRGLDALLALLYLGLLGSSYQLFLRQAIHYPGRLGVYDSDLPAHISEGINGTAYSLMERSYGFLMETLGLNEKAVALWLALLLGAAVFVTWLLLRQLFPAGNQRALHFLAFACSFVMPLYLPWVNDYRYMGMQSGNLWHNSTYLGMKFAAVLVLLLYFSWLKTYQKGISPGKWLLFTASLVFVNLMKPNFILCFAPAMGLQLLADCILARRKTLKYQILSGIPVLISLGVVIYQTTVLFQGKEDGSRIALMLPYNFLKYNRYPWAALLQSAAFPLFVLAGNRKELKRDRVFGFTWLIWLFGLLEYLFLGEEGPRKTHGNFSWGYSFCIFLVFVVCAAKCCEKLKEGRPSGGRKLYWAAAGLLFLGHLACGMTYFIHLYLGGTYVC
;
A
#
# COMPACT_ATOMS: atom_id res chain seq x y z
N MET A 1 29.77 9.84 -18.83
CA MET A 1 29.00 10.68 -17.88
C MET A 1 29.95 11.18 -16.81
N ARG A 2 30.11 12.51 -16.63
CA ARG A 2 31.17 13.10 -15.77
C ARG A 2 30.94 12.78 -14.27
N PRO A 3 32.00 12.49 -13.48
CA PRO A 3 31.93 12.16 -12.04
C PRO A 3 31.17 13.18 -11.18
N TYR A 4 31.20 14.46 -11.55
CA TYR A 4 30.50 15.54 -10.84
C TYR A 4 28.97 15.42 -10.90
N LEU A 5 28.41 14.98 -12.04
CA LEU A 5 26.97 14.73 -12.18
C LEU A 5 26.53 13.52 -11.33
N LEU A 6 27.44 12.58 -11.08
CA LEU A 6 27.15 11.42 -10.25
C LEU A 6 27.03 11.79 -8.77
N ARG A 7 27.89 12.68 -8.25
CA ARG A 7 27.81 13.17 -6.87
C ARG A 7 26.58 14.05 -6.62
N GLY A 8 26.18 14.88 -7.59
CA GLY A 8 25.01 15.75 -7.46
C GLY A 8 23.68 15.00 -7.33
N LEU A 9 23.53 13.86 -8.01
CA LEU A 9 22.31 13.06 -7.93
C LEU A 9 22.19 12.28 -6.61
N ASP A 10 23.31 11.81 -6.04
CA ASP A 10 23.30 11.15 -4.73
C ASP A 10 22.99 12.16 -3.61
N ALA A 11 23.51 13.39 -3.73
CA ALA A 11 23.14 14.49 -2.85
C ALA A 11 21.65 14.84 -2.95
N LEU A 12 21.07 14.86 -4.16
CA LEU A 12 19.64 15.10 -4.35
C LEU A 12 18.78 14.00 -3.70
N LEU A 13 19.16 12.72 -3.82
CA LEU A 13 18.43 11.64 -3.15
C LEU A 13 18.51 11.75 -1.62
N ALA A 14 19.69 12.11 -1.08
CA ALA A 14 19.84 12.38 0.35
C ALA A 14 18.94 13.53 0.80
N LEU A 15 18.89 14.63 0.04
CA LEU A 15 18.01 15.76 0.31
C LEU A 15 16.53 15.38 0.25
N LEU A 16 16.13 14.50 -0.68
CA LEU A 16 14.74 14.00 -0.73
C LEU A 16 14.38 13.15 0.49
N TYR A 17 15.29 12.29 0.96
CA TYR A 17 15.07 11.54 2.20
C TYR A 17 14.99 12.45 3.40
N LEU A 18 15.90 13.41 3.54
CA LEU A 18 15.86 14.40 4.62
C LEU A 18 14.58 15.23 4.58
N GLY A 19 14.16 15.67 3.39
CA GLY A 19 12.91 16.39 3.19
C GLY A 19 11.68 15.55 3.55
N LEU A 20 11.62 14.30 3.12
CA LEU A 20 10.54 13.37 3.46
C LEU A 20 10.50 13.11 4.96
N LEU A 21 11.63 12.77 5.57
CA LEU A 21 11.71 12.49 7.00
C LEU A 21 11.35 13.71 7.84
N GLY A 22 11.88 14.88 7.51
CA GLY A 22 11.59 16.12 8.23
C GLY A 22 10.13 16.55 8.11
N SER A 23 9.59 16.58 6.88
CA SER A 23 8.18 16.97 6.65
C SER A 23 7.19 15.97 7.26
N SER A 24 7.47 14.67 7.15
CA SER A 24 6.61 13.63 7.73
C SER A 24 6.71 13.57 9.25
N TYR A 25 7.90 13.75 9.82
CA TYR A 25 8.09 13.89 11.26
C TYR A 25 7.23 15.04 11.80
N GLN A 26 7.29 16.21 11.18
CA GLN A 26 6.49 17.35 11.60
C GLN A 26 4.98 17.07 11.45
N LEU A 27 4.56 16.49 10.33
CA LEU A 27 3.16 16.10 10.12
C LEU A 27 2.68 15.14 11.22
N PHE A 28 3.40 14.05 11.47
CA PHE A 28 3.02 13.05 12.46
C PHE A 28 3.09 13.58 13.88
N LEU A 29 4.04 14.48 14.19
CA LEU A 29 4.08 15.14 15.49
C LEU A 29 2.83 16.00 15.71
N ARG A 30 2.45 16.80 14.70
CA ARG A 30 1.25 17.65 14.78
C ARG A 30 -0.03 16.83 14.91
N GLN A 31 -0.12 15.72 14.19
CA GLN A 31 -1.20 14.73 14.33
C GLN A 31 -1.23 14.14 15.74
N ALA A 32 -0.08 13.72 16.29
CA ALA A 32 0.00 13.09 17.60
C ALA A 32 -0.44 14.00 18.75
N ILE A 33 -0.05 15.29 18.72
CA ILE A 33 -0.36 16.25 19.78
C ILE A 33 -1.66 17.05 19.55
N HIS A 34 -2.38 16.80 18.45
CA HIS A 34 -3.56 17.57 18.04
C HIS A 34 -3.37 19.11 18.04
N TYR A 35 -2.19 19.59 17.66
CA TYR A 35 -1.92 21.03 17.64
C TYR A 35 -2.33 21.65 16.29
N PRO A 36 -3.16 22.71 16.26
CA PRO A 36 -3.70 23.25 15.02
C PRO A 36 -2.61 23.82 14.10
N GLY A 37 -2.79 23.55 12.80
CA GLY A 37 -2.03 24.14 11.72
C GLY A 37 -2.71 25.38 11.13
N ARG A 38 -2.23 25.81 9.96
CA ARG A 38 -2.76 26.97 9.25
C ARG A 38 -4.19 26.77 8.73
N LEU A 39 -4.52 25.52 8.34
CA LEU A 39 -5.81 25.18 7.73
C LEU A 39 -6.81 24.55 8.73
N GLY A 40 -6.38 24.24 9.95
CA GLY A 40 -7.24 23.58 10.94
C GLY A 40 -6.49 22.59 11.82
N VAL A 41 -7.23 21.63 12.38
CA VAL A 41 -6.68 20.57 13.22
C VAL A 41 -6.24 19.39 12.35
N TYR A 42 -5.14 18.75 12.74
CA TYR A 42 -4.58 17.60 12.02
C TYR A 42 -5.38 16.32 12.33
N ASP A 43 -6.46 16.09 11.57
CA ASP A 43 -7.26 14.85 11.68
C ASP A 43 -6.42 13.62 11.34
N SER A 44 -6.39 12.65 12.25
CA SER A 44 -5.61 11.41 12.13
C SER A 44 -6.09 10.34 13.12
N ASP A 45 -5.90 9.07 12.77
CA ASP A 45 -6.12 7.95 13.70
C ASP A 45 -5.04 7.89 14.80
N LEU A 46 -3.93 8.61 14.60
CA LEU A 46 -2.72 8.48 15.42
C LEU A 46 -2.96 8.68 16.93
N PRO A 47 -3.72 9.68 17.40
CA PRO A 47 -3.93 9.85 18.84
C PRO A 47 -4.78 8.76 19.47
N ALA A 48 -5.76 8.21 18.73
CA ALA A 48 -6.50 7.04 19.16
C ALA A 48 -5.55 5.83 19.28
N HIS A 49 -4.70 5.59 18.27
CA HIS A 49 -3.74 4.49 18.31
C HIS A 49 -2.69 4.64 19.43
N ILE A 50 -2.25 5.87 19.74
CA ILE A 50 -1.37 6.15 20.90
C ILE A 50 -2.08 5.78 22.20
N SER A 51 -3.33 6.26 22.37
CA SER A 51 -4.12 5.99 23.57
C SER A 51 -4.37 4.50 23.77
N GLU A 52 -4.67 3.75 22.71
CA GLU A 52 -4.84 2.29 22.79
C GLU A 52 -3.56 1.56 23.19
N GLY A 53 -2.41 2.05 22.71
CA GLY A 53 -1.09 1.55 23.09
C GLY A 53 -0.80 1.74 24.58
N ILE A 54 -1.04 2.94 25.10
CA ILE A 54 -0.84 3.29 26.52
C ILE A 54 -1.79 2.51 27.42
N ASN A 55 -3.07 2.42 27.05
CA ASN A 55 -4.10 1.78 27.86
C ASN A 55 -4.05 0.25 27.83
N GLY A 56 -3.13 -0.35 27.07
CA GLY A 56 -3.03 -1.80 26.91
C GLY A 56 -4.19 -2.45 26.15
N THR A 57 -5.02 -1.65 25.45
CA THR A 57 -6.15 -2.14 24.64
C THR A 57 -5.77 -2.40 23.18
N ALA A 58 -4.49 -2.16 22.82
CA ALA A 58 -3.93 -2.34 21.49
C ALA A 58 -3.91 -3.80 20.99
N TYR A 59 -4.37 -4.00 19.76
CA TYR A 59 -4.36 -5.31 19.07
C TYR A 59 -3.34 -5.38 17.93
N SER A 60 -2.92 -4.25 17.37
CA SER A 60 -1.86 -4.19 16.37
C SER A 60 -0.49 -3.97 17.00
N LEU A 61 0.55 -4.40 16.30
CA LEU A 61 1.94 -4.15 16.66
C LEU A 61 2.29 -2.65 16.58
N MET A 62 1.60 -1.88 15.73
CA MET A 62 1.84 -0.44 15.63
C MET A 62 1.40 0.28 16.91
N GLU A 63 0.17 0.08 17.36
CA GLU A 63 -0.33 0.67 18.62
C GLU A 63 0.51 0.19 19.81
N ARG A 64 0.82 -1.10 19.89
CA ARG A 64 1.71 -1.67 20.94
C ARG A 64 3.10 -1.04 20.93
N SER A 65 3.65 -0.72 19.75
CA SER A 65 4.94 -0.03 19.65
C SER A 65 4.87 1.38 20.23
N TYR A 66 3.75 2.08 20.10
CA TYR A 66 3.57 3.40 20.72
C TYR A 66 3.49 3.32 22.24
N GLY A 67 2.70 2.36 22.76
CA GLY A 67 2.64 2.08 24.20
C GLY A 67 4.01 1.74 24.77
N PHE A 68 4.80 0.90 24.09
CA PHE A 68 6.18 0.61 24.51
C PHE A 68 7.07 1.86 24.55
N LEU A 69 7.02 2.71 23.51
CA LEU A 69 7.81 3.95 23.47
C LEU A 69 7.43 4.89 24.62
N MET A 70 6.14 5.03 24.94
CA MET A 70 5.65 6.01 25.91
C MET A 70 5.67 5.49 27.34
N GLU A 71 5.13 4.30 27.60
CA GLU A 71 5.01 3.73 28.96
C GLU A 71 6.29 3.01 29.40
N THR A 72 6.92 2.22 28.52
CA THR A 72 8.09 1.42 28.91
C THR A 72 9.39 2.20 28.83
N LEU A 73 9.57 3.02 27.79
CA LEU A 73 10.78 3.84 27.61
C LEU A 73 10.65 5.27 28.15
N GLY A 74 9.46 5.70 28.61
CA GLY A 74 9.24 7.04 29.14
C GLY A 74 9.45 8.15 28.09
N LEU A 75 9.29 7.84 26.80
CA LEU A 75 9.39 8.82 25.72
C LEU A 75 8.05 9.54 25.50
N ASN A 76 7.94 10.32 24.44
CA ASN A 76 6.75 11.13 24.14
C ASN A 76 6.38 11.06 22.65
N GLU A 77 5.41 11.88 22.24
CA GLU A 77 4.87 11.94 20.88
C GLU A 77 5.93 12.23 19.82
N LYS A 78 7.06 12.88 20.18
CA LYS A 78 8.19 13.08 19.26
C LYS A 78 8.82 11.76 18.88
N ALA A 79 8.93 10.79 19.79
CA ALA A 79 9.45 9.46 19.49
C ALA A 79 8.50 8.69 18.56
N VAL A 80 7.19 8.79 18.80
CA VAL A 80 6.16 8.18 17.93
C VAL A 80 6.20 8.78 16.52
N ALA A 81 6.29 10.11 16.41
CA ALA A 81 6.41 10.80 15.13
C ALA A 81 7.69 10.43 14.37
N LEU A 82 8.83 10.31 15.08
CA LEU A 82 10.09 9.87 14.48
C LEU A 82 9.99 8.42 13.99
N TRP A 83 9.42 7.53 14.79
CA TRP A 83 9.19 6.13 14.42
C TRP A 83 8.38 6.01 13.13
N LEU A 84 7.28 6.75 13.01
CA LEU A 84 6.46 6.77 11.79
C LEU A 84 7.18 7.38 10.59
N ALA A 85 7.94 8.45 10.78
CA ALA A 85 8.74 9.04 9.70
C ALA A 85 9.79 8.05 9.16
N LEU A 86 10.50 7.36 10.06
CA LEU A 86 11.46 6.33 9.69
C LEU A 86 10.78 5.16 8.95
N LEU A 87 9.61 4.73 9.40
CA LEU A 87 8.84 3.66 8.78
C LEU A 87 8.38 4.04 7.36
N LEU A 88 7.95 5.30 7.15
CA LEU A 88 7.62 5.82 5.83
C LEU A 88 8.85 5.87 4.92
N GLY A 89 10.00 6.34 5.41
CA GLY A 89 11.26 6.32 4.67
C GLY A 89 11.70 4.90 4.30
N ALA A 90 11.54 3.95 5.23
CA ALA A 90 11.79 2.54 4.98
C ALA A 90 10.84 1.95 3.92
N ALA A 91 9.55 2.33 3.93
CA ALA A 91 8.59 1.92 2.90
C ALA A 91 9.01 2.40 1.49
N VAL A 92 9.49 3.65 1.36
CA VAL A 92 10.03 4.17 0.09
C VAL A 92 11.26 3.34 -0.34
N PHE A 93 12.16 3.06 0.60
CA PHE A 93 13.36 2.29 0.32
C PHE A 93 13.05 0.85 -0.14
N VAL A 94 12.16 0.15 0.54
CA VAL A 94 11.75 -1.21 0.14
C VAL A 94 10.99 -1.19 -1.19
N THR A 95 10.22 -0.14 -1.47
CA THR A 95 9.57 0.05 -2.78
C THR A 95 10.60 0.23 -3.90
N TRP A 96 11.71 0.93 -3.63
CA TRP A 96 12.82 1.01 -4.57
C TRP A 96 13.47 -0.37 -4.81
N LEU A 97 13.69 -1.17 -3.75
CA LEU A 97 14.17 -2.55 -3.90
C LEU A 97 13.23 -3.40 -4.76
N LEU A 98 11.92 -3.23 -4.57
CA LEU A 98 10.90 -3.89 -5.38
C LEU A 98 10.99 -3.44 -6.84
N LEU A 99 11.05 -2.14 -7.12
CA LEU A 99 11.22 -1.61 -8.48
C LEU A 99 12.51 -2.11 -9.14
N ARG A 100 13.61 -2.20 -8.39
CA ARG A 100 14.88 -2.79 -8.88
C ARG A 100 14.72 -4.26 -9.24
N GLN A 101 13.96 -5.04 -8.47
CA GLN A 101 13.66 -6.43 -8.78
C GLN A 101 12.75 -6.57 -10.01
N LEU A 102 11.76 -5.67 -10.15
CA LEU A 102 10.83 -5.66 -11.29
C LEU A 102 11.53 -5.25 -12.59
N PHE A 103 12.43 -4.27 -12.53
CA PHE A 103 13.18 -3.78 -13.68
C PHE A 103 14.69 -3.66 -13.39
N PRO A 104 15.42 -4.80 -13.34
CA PRO A 104 16.85 -4.81 -12.98
C PRO A 104 17.74 -4.01 -13.92
N ALA A 105 17.33 -3.88 -15.18
CA ALA A 105 18.06 -3.12 -16.20
C ALA A 105 17.83 -1.59 -16.09
N GLY A 106 17.01 -1.13 -15.15
CA GLY A 106 16.71 0.29 -14.93
C GLY A 106 17.86 1.06 -14.28
N ASN A 107 17.89 2.36 -14.53
CA ASN A 107 18.80 3.26 -13.81
C ASN A 107 18.38 3.30 -12.32
N GLN A 108 19.28 2.91 -11.43
CA GLN A 108 18.98 2.73 -10.01
C GLN A 108 18.45 4.00 -9.35
N ARG A 109 18.99 5.17 -9.72
CA ARG A 109 18.55 6.46 -9.19
C ARG A 109 17.18 6.84 -9.71
N ALA A 110 16.93 6.64 -11.01
CA ALA A 110 15.61 6.89 -11.60
C ALA A 110 14.52 6.01 -10.96
N LEU A 111 14.84 4.73 -10.69
CA LEU A 111 13.94 3.83 -9.94
C LEU A 111 13.71 4.31 -8.51
N HIS A 112 14.70 4.93 -7.89
CA HIS A 112 14.57 5.50 -6.55
C HIS A 112 13.64 6.72 -6.55
N PHE A 113 13.83 7.65 -7.50
CA PHE A 113 12.89 8.77 -7.71
C PHE A 113 11.48 8.26 -8.03
N LEU A 114 11.34 7.17 -8.78
CA LEU A 114 10.05 6.57 -9.07
C LEU A 114 9.40 5.97 -7.82
N ALA A 115 10.18 5.38 -6.90
CA ALA A 115 9.67 4.91 -5.61
C ALA A 115 9.14 6.07 -4.75
N PHE A 116 9.86 7.20 -4.73
CA PHE A 116 9.38 8.44 -4.12
C PHE A 116 8.06 8.88 -4.77
N ALA A 117 8.02 9.03 -6.10
CA ALA A 117 6.82 9.46 -6.80
C ALA A 117 5.61 8.55 -6.51
N CYS A 118 5.79 7.22 -6.55
CA CYS A 118 4.73 6.25 -6.21
C CYS A 118 4.25 6.37 -4.75
N SER A 119 5.07 6.93 -3.86
CA SER A 119 4.69 7.16 -2.46
C SER A 119 3.90 8.46 -2.26
N PHE A 120 3.74 9.25 -3.32
CA PHE A 120 2.92 10.47 -3.29
C PHE A 120 1.66 10.40 -4.16
N VAL A 121 1.60 9.55 -5.18
CA VAL A 121 0.42 9.49 -6.09
C VAL A 121 -0.91 9.40 -5.35
N MET A 122 -1.88 10.19 -5.81
CA MET A 122 -3.27 10.22 -5.34
C MET A 122 -4.24 10.15 -6.52
N PRO A 123 -5.52 9.81 -6.31
CA PRO A 123 -6.55 9.84 -7.34
C PRO A 123 -6.59 11.16 -8.13
N LEU A 124 -6.99 11.08 -9.40
CA LEU A 124 -7.22 12.29 -10.20
C LEU A 124 -8.48 13.02 -9.69
N TYR A 125 -8.33 14.26 -9.25
CA TYR A 125 -9.44 15.04 -8.76
C TYR A 125 -10.12 15.80 -9.90
N LEU A 126 -11.40 15.51 -10.15
CA LEU A 126 -12.27 16.28 -11.04
C LEU A 126 -13.41 16.88 -10.20
N PRO A 127 -13.46 18.21 -9.98
CA PRO A 127 -14.44 18.85 -9.09
C PRO A 127 -15.90 18.62 -9.48
N TRP A 128 -16.19 18.42 -10.77
CA TRP A 128 -17.55 18.14 -11.24
C TRP A 128 -17.99 16.69 -11.02
N VAL A 129 -17.08 15.81 -10.60
CA VAL A 129 -17.33 14.38 -10.31
C VAL A 129 -17.35 14.11 -8.80
N ASN A 130 -16.40 14.69 -8.05
CA ASN A 130 -16.32 14.49 -6.61
C ASN A 130 -16.36 15.83 -5.89
N ASP A 131 -17.28 15.92 -4.92
CA ASP A 131 -17.41 17.08 -4.05
C ASP A 131 -16.20 17.20 -3.12
N TYR A 132 -15.68 16.06 -2.66
CA TYR A 132 -14.50 15.96 -1.82
C TYR A 132 -13.24 15.69 -2.65
N ARG A 133 -12.13 16.28 -2.23
CA ARG A 133 -10.86 16.14 -2.93
C ARG A 133 -10.17 14.80 -2.67
N TYR A 134 -10.46 14.17 -1.53
CA TYR A 134 -9.79 12.96 -1.08
C TYR A 134 -10.72 11.89 -0.54
N MET A 135 -11.77 12.26 0.20
CA MET A 135 -12.78 11.29 0.62
C MET A 135 -13.59 10.76 -0.55
N GLY A 136 -14.01 9.50 -0.45
CA GLY A 136 -14.76 8.80 -1.48
C GLY A 136 -13.89 8.15 -2.56
N MET A 137 -12.72 8.72 -2.86
CA MET A 137 -11.74 8.10 -3.74
C MET A 137 -10.76 7.22 -2.95
N GLN A 138 -10.28 6.15 -3.58
CA GLN A 138 -9.35 5.20 -2.97
C GLN A 138 -7.90 5.49 -3.35
N SER A 139 -6.97 5.39 -2.39
CA SER A 139 -5.57 5.71 -2.61
C SER A 139 -4.61 4.81 -1.84
N GLY A 140 -3.41 4.65 -2.38
CA GLY A 140 -2.32 3.87 -1.79
C GLY A 140 -1.41 4.61 -0.81
N ASN A 141 -1.66 5.90 -0.54
CA ASN A 141 -0.78 6.76 0.26
C ASN A 141 -1.54 7.46 1.39
N LEU A 142 -1.85 6.75 2.48
CA LEU A 142 -2.71 7.26 3.56
C LEU A 142 -1.89 7.75 4.76
N TRP A 143 -1.60 9.05 4.83
CA TRP A 143 -0.77 9.63 5.90
C TRP A 143 -1.50 9.87 7.23
N HIS A 144 -2.83 9.75 7.27
CA HIS A 144 -3.61 9.89 8.50
C HIS A 144 -3.87 8.55 9.23
N ASN A 145 -3.48 7.42 8.61
CA ASN A 145 -3.73 6.08 9.17
C ASN A 145 -2.40 5.40 9.50
N SER A 146 -2.00 5.44 10.77
CA SER A 146 -0.66 5.01 11.17
C SER A 146 -0.46 3.49 11.13
N THR A 147 -1.51 2.69 11.39
CA THR A 147 -1.48 1.23 11.24
C THR A 147 -1.33 0.80 9.78
N TYR A 148 -1.98 1.52 8.86
CA TYR A 148 -1.83 1.32 7.41
C TYR A 148 -0.40 1.60 6.94
N LEU A 149 0.27 2.64 7.45
CA LEU A 149 1.67 2.93 7.07
C LEU A 149 2.60 1.76 7.40
N GLY A 150 2.43 1.16 8.60
CA GLY A 150 3.20 -0.03 8.99
C GLY A 150 2.85 -1.26 8.17
N MET A 151 1.56 -1.50 7.92
CA MET A 151 1.12 -2.57 7.04
C MET A 151 1.68 -2.43 5.63
N LYS A 152 1.64 -1.22 5.05
CA LYS A 152 2.17 -0.97 3.71
C LYS A 152 3.65 -1.31 3.62
N PHE A 153 4.47 -0.84 4.57
CA PHE A 153 5.89 -1.21 4.65
C PHE A 153 6.08 -2.74 4.65
N ALA A 154 5.40 -3.44 5.56
CA ALA A 154 5.51 -4.88 5.72
C ALA A 154 4.98 -5.64 4.49
N ALA A 155 3.91 -5.17 3.87
CA ALA A 155 3.32 -5.77 2.68
C ALA A 155 4.25 -5.67 1.45
N VAL A 156 4.97 -4.54 1.28
CA VAL A 156 5.98 -4.44 0.21
C VAL A 156 7.14 -5.41 0.46
N LEU A 157 7.56 -5.61 1.71
CA LEU A 157 8.57 -6.64 2.06
C LEU A 157 8.07 -8.05 1.68
N VAL A 158 6.82 -8.39 2.02
CA VAL A 158 6.21 -9.66 1.63
C VAL A 158 6.23 -9.82 0.11
N LEU A 159 5.87 -8.79 -0.65
CA LEU A 159 5.85 -8.85 -2.12
C LEU A 159 7.24 -8.92 -2.73
N LEU A 160 8.26 -8.29 -2.13
CA LEU A 160 9.65 -8.44 -2.54
C LEU A 160 10.08 -9.92 -2.49
N LEU A 161 9.81 -10.57 -1.36
CA LEU A 161 10.09 -11.99 -1.15
C LEU A 161 9.24 -12.86 -2.10
N TYR A 162 7.94 -12.61 -2.17
CA TYR A 162 7.01 -13.37 -3.00
C TYR A 162 7.35 -13.23 -4.49
N PHE A 163 7.61 -12.04 -5.03
CA PHE A 163 7.95 -11.92 -6.45
C PHE A 163 9.31 -12.56 -6.78
N SER A 164 10.20 -12.73 -5.80
CA SER A 164 11.50 -13.37 -6.02
C SER A 164 11.35 -14.87 -6.25
N TRP A 165 10.37 -15.50 -5.60
CA TRP A 165 10.10 -16.94 -5.76
C TRP A 165 9.06 -17.24 -6.83
N LEU A 166 8.29 -16.26 -7.32
CA LEU A 166 7.03 -16.52 -8.04
C LEU A 166 7.28 -17.28 -9.35
N LYS A 167 8.47 -17.10 -9.89
CA LYS A 167 8.96 -17.75 -11.11
C LYS A 167 9.58 -19.12 -10.86
N THR A 168 9.93 -19.46 -9.61
CA THR A 168 10.75 -20.64 -9.28
C THR A 168 10.18 -21.53 -8.19
N TYR A 169 9.09 -21.16 -7.51
CA TYR A 169 8.58 -21.89 -6.34
C TYR A 169 8.22 -23.36 -6.66
N GLN A 170 7.89 -23.67 -7.92
CA GLN A 170 7.64 -25.04 -8.40
C GLN A 170 8.88 -25.95 -8.35
N LYS A 171 10.07 -25.39 -8.09
CA LYS A 171 11.32 -26.13 -7.85
C LYS A 171 11.62 -26.32 -6.36
N GLY A 172 10.71 -25.86 -5.49
CA GLY A 172 10.91 -25.79 -4.05
C GLY A 172 11.47 -24.46 -3.58
N ILE A 173 11.27 -24.19 -2.29
CA ILE A 173 11.83 -23.04 -1.58
C ILE A 173 12.79 -23.54 -0.51
N SER A 174 13.95 -22.89 -0.40
CA SER A 174 14.90 -23.16 0.69
C SER A 174 14.26 -22.84 2.05
N PRO A 175 14.50 -23.63 3.11
CA PRO A 175 13.90 -23.42 4.44
C PRO A 175 14.06 -21.99 4.97
N GLY A 176 15.24 -21.37 4.82
CA GLY A 176 15.47 -19.99 5.28
C GLY A 176 14.58 -18.95 4.59
N LYS A 177 14.43 -19.04 3.26
CA LYS A 177 13.50 -18.17 2.51
C LYS A 177 12.05 -18.43 2.90
N TRP A 178 11.68 -19.69 3.15
CA TRP A 178 10.33 -20.05 3.55
C TRP A 178 10.01 -19.46 4.92
N LEU A 179 10.93 -19.61 5.88
CA LEU A 179 10.81 -19.04 7.21
C LEU A 179 10.73 -17.51 7.15
N LEU A 180 11.59 -16.86 6.36
CA LEU A 180 11.57 -15.41 6.18
C LEU A 180 10.24 -14.92 5.58
N PHE A 181 9.70 -15.65 4.60
CA PHE A 181 8.40 -15.34 4.00
C PHE A 181 7.26 -15.51 5.02
N THR A 182 7.25 -16.61 5.78
CA THR A 182 6.31 -16.84 6.88
C THR A 182 6.38 -15.75 7.95
N ALA A 183 7.59 -15.41 8.41
CA ALA A 183 7.80 -14.35 9.39
C ALA A 183 7.33 -12.99 8.87
N SER A 184 7.55 -12.70 7.58
CA SER A 184 7.09 -11.45 6.96
C SER A 184 5.56 -11.39 6.85
N LEU A 185 4.89 -12.52 6.57
CA LEU A 185 3.43 -12.62 6.55
C LEU A 185 2.82 -12.46 7.96
N VAL A 186 3.44 -13.06 8.97
CA VAL A 186 3.06 -12.84 10.38
C VAL A 186 3.23 -11.37 10.75
N PHE A 187 4.38 -10.79 10.39
CA PHE A 187 4.71 -9.40 10.70
C PHE A 187 3.73 -8.40 10.05
N VAL A 188 3.36 -8.57 8.78
CA VAL A 188 2.36 -7.68 8.15
C VAL A 188 1.00 -7.80 8.82
N ASN A 189 0.56 -9.01 9.21
CA ASN A 189 -0.73 -9.20 9.88
C ASN A 189 -0.74 -8.61 11.29
N LEU A 190 0.38 -8.72 12.01
CA LEU A 190 0.56 -8.04 13.29
C LEU A 190 0.45 -6.52 13.14
N MET A 191 0.95 -5.93 12.05
CA MET A 191 0.80 -4.50 11.77
C MET A 191 -0.65 -4.11 11.44
N LYS A 192 -1.25 -4.81 10.47
CA LYS A 192 -2.67 -4.69 10.11
C LYS A 192 -3.06 -5.85 9.19
N PRO A 193 -4.15 -6.58 9.45
CA PRO A 193 -4.46 -7.81 8.71
C PRO A 193 -5.01 -7.58 7.30
N ASN A 194 -5.28 -6.34 6.87
CA ASN A 194 -5.98 -6.09 5.60
C ASN A 194 -5.24 -6.59 4.35
N PHE A 195 -3.90 -6.63 4.36
CA PHE A 195 -3.14 -7.14 3.21
C PHE A 195 -3.43 -8.63 2.93
N ILE A 196 -3.58 -9.46 3.97
CA ILE A 196 -3.75 -10.91 3.79
C ILE A 196 -5.11 -11.25 3.19
N LEU A 197 -6.13 -10.43 3.43
CA LEU A 197 -7.48 -10.61 2.90
C LEU A 197 -7.49 -10.51 1.36
N CYS A 198 -6.65 -9.64 0.80
CA CYS A 198 -6.45 -9.57 -0.65
C CYS A 198 -5.43 -10.61 -1.15
N PHE A 199 -4.30 -10.76 -0.43
CA PHE A 199 -3.16 -11.58 -0.89
C PHE A 199 -3.45 -13.09 -0.86
N ALA A 200 -4.05 -13.61 0.21
CA ALA A 200 -4.32 -15.02 0.39
C ALA A 200 -5.18 -15.63 -0.74
N PRO A 201 -6.33 -15.05 -1.12
CA PRO A 201 -7.13 -15.61 -2.22
C PRO A 201 -6.43 -15.47 -3.57
N ALA A 202 -5.70 -14.37 -3.81
CA ALA A 202 -4.91 -14.21 -5.04
C ALA A 202 -3.81 -15.27 -5.17
N MET A 203 -3.07 -15.52 -4.09
CA MET A 203 -2.05 -16.55 -4.03
C MET A 203 -2.66 -17.95 -4.13
N GLY A 204 -3.78 -18.20 -3.45
CA GLY A 204 -4.52 -19.46 -3.53
C GLY A 204 -4.93 -19.81 -4.96
N LEU A 205 -5.54 -18.86 -5.68
CA LEU A 205 -5.91 -19.05 -7.09
C LEU A 205 -4.68 -19.26 -7.98
N GLN A 206 -3.60 -18.52 -7.77
CA GLN A 206 -2.36 -18.69 -8.55
C GLN A 206 -1.75 -20.08 -8.34
N LEU A 207 -1.68 -20.56 -7.09
CA LEU A 207 -1.18 -21.90 -6.76
C LEU A 207 -2.09 -22.99 -7.33
N LEU A 208 -3.41 -22.83 -7.22
CA LEU A 208 -4.38 -23.77 -7.77
C LEU A 208 -4.27 -23.88 -9.30
N ALA A 209 -4.25 -22.74 -9.99
CA ALA A 209 -4.10 -22.70 -11.45
C ALA A 209 -2.81 -23.41 -11.90
N ASP A 210 -1.70 -23.16 -11.21
CA ASP A 210 -0.42 -23.79 -11.51
C ASP A 210 -0.42 -25.30 -11.23
N CYS A 211 -1.10 -25.74 -10.18
CA CYS A 211 -1.27 -27.15 -9.86
C CYS A 211 -2.06 -27.89 -10.95
N ILE A 212 -3.15 -27.27 -11.45
CA ILE A 212 -3.96 -27.78 -12.55
C ILE A 212 -3.13 -27.87 -13.83
N LEU A 213 -2.43 -26.79 -14.19
CA LEU A 213 -1.59 -26.73 -15.39
C LEU A 213 -0.42 -27.73 -15.34
N ALA A 214 0.18 -27.94 -14.16
CA ALA A 214 1.23 -28.93 -13.96
C ALA A 214 0.71 -30.37 -13.83
N ARG A 215 -0.61 -30.61 -13.98
CA ARG A 215 -1.25 -31.93 -13.78
C ARG A 215 -0.84 -32.56 -12.44
N ARG A 216 -0.85 -31.75 -11.38
CA ARG A 216 -0.48 -32.12 -9.99
C ARG A 216 0.98 -32.57 -9.77
N LYS A 217 1.85 -32.53 -10.79
CA LYS A 217 3.27 -32.94 -10.67
C LYS A 217 4.07 -32.14 -9.63
N THR A 218 3.63 -30.92 -9.34
CA THR A 218 4.31 -30.02 -8.41
C THR A 218 3.61 -29.87 -7.07
N LEU A 219 2.45 -30.54 -6.85
CA LEU A 219 1.49 -30.28 -5.75
C LEU A 219 2.13 -30.02 -4.37
N LYS A 220 3.15 -30.81 -4.00
CA LYS A 220 3.89 -30.64 -2.73
C LYS A 220 4.45 -29.22 -2.56
N TYR A 221 4.95 -28.61 -3.64
CA TYR A 221 5.50 -27.27 -3.62
C TYR A 221 4.43 -26.20 -3.49
N GLN A 222 3.25 -26.39 -4.10
CA GLN A 222 2.11 -25.49 -3.87
C GLN A 222 1.63 -25.56 -2.43
N ILE A 223 1.48 -26.76 -1.87
CA ILE A 223 1.07 -26.94 -0.46
C ILE A 223 2.07 -26.25 0.47
N LEU A 224 3.36 -26.57 0.32
CA LEU A 224 4.42 -25.94 1.12
C LEU A 224 4.43 -24.42 0.98
N SER A 225 4.16 -23.88 -0.22
CA SER A 225 4.08 -22.43 -0.44
C SER A 225 2.84 -21.80 0.23
N GLY A 226 1.75 -22.56 0.41
CA GLY A 226 0.51 -22.10 1.04
C GLY A 226 0.51 -22.10 2.57
N ILE A 227 1.28 -22.99 3.22
CA ILE A 227 1.36 -23.08 4.69
C ILE A 227 1.70 -21.74 5.38
N PRO A 228 2.65 -20.92 4.89
CA PRO A 228 2.92 -19.58 5.44
C PRO A 228 1.68 -18.70 5.59
N VAL A 229 0.76 -18.76 4.61
CA VAL A 229 -0.50 -18.02 4.65
C VAL A 229 -1.37 -18.54 5.80
N LEU A 230 -1.52 -19.86 5.94
CA LEU A 230 -2.31 -20.48 7.02
C LEU A 230 -1.76 -20.11 8.41
N ILE A 231 -0.43 -20.15 8.59
CA ILE A 231 0.22 -19.71 9.84
C ILE A 231 -0.12 -18.25 10.12
N SER A 232 -0.01 -17.37 9.12
CA SER A 232 -0.29 -15.95 9.28
C SER A 232 -1.76 -15.65 9.56
N LEU A 233 -2.70 -16.48 9.06
CA LEU A 233 -4.14 -16.34 9.35
C LEU A 233 -4.46 -16.66 10.81
N GLY A 234 -3.66 -17.50 11.48
CA GLY A 234 -3.78 -17.74 12.92
C GLY A 234 -3.63 -16.45 13.74
N VAL A 235 -2.77 -15.52 13.31
CA VAL A 235 -2.62 -14.19 13.92
C VAL A 235 -3.90 -13.37 13.77
N VAL A 236 -4.52 -13.40 12.58
CA VAL A 236 -5.76 -12.66 12.31
C VAL A 236 -6.90 -13.18 13.17
N ILE A 237 -7.01 -14.50 13.32
CA ILE A 237 -7.99 -15.13 14.21
C ILE A 237 -7.78 -14.65 15.64
N TYR A 238 -6.54 -14.71 16.15
CA TYR A 238 -6.22 -14.21 17.49
C TYR A 238 -6.59 -12.72 17.67
N GLN A 239 -6.19 -11.85 16.74
CA GLN A 239 -6.52 -10.42 16.81
C GLN A 239 -8.04 -10.19 16.79
N THR A 240 -8.76 -10.93 15.96
CA THR A 240 -10.23 -10.89 15.87
C THR A 240 -10.84 -11.34 17.19
N THR A 241 -10.36 -12.44 17.78
CA THR A 241 -10.85 -12.90 19.09
C THR A 241 -10.60 -11.87 20.19
N VAL A 242 -9.45 -11.21 20.22
CA VAL A 242 -9.16 -10.16 21.22
C VAL A 242 -10.01 -8.92 20.99
N LEU A 243 -10.21 -8.52 19.73
CA LEU A 243 -11.04 -7.39 19.33
C LEU A 243 -12.52 -7.58 19.71
N PHE A 244 -13.04 -8.79 19.55
CA PHE A 244 -14.47 -9.09 19.71
C PHE A 244 -14.81 -9.86 21.01
N GLN A 245 -13.82 -10.24 21.83
CA GLN A 245 -14.08 -10.82 23.16
C GLN A 245 -14.68 -9.76 24.09
N GLY A 246 -15.90 -10.03 24.58
CA GLY A 246 -16.55 -9.23 25.62
C GLY A 246 -17.24 -7.94 25.16
N LYS A 247 -17.33 -7.68 23.85
CA LYS A 247 -18.05 -6.53 23.30
C LYS A 247 -19.05 -6.97 22.23
N GLU A 248 -20.30 -7.18 22.62
CA GLU A 248 -21.42 -7.08 21.68
C GLU A 248 -21.70 -5.60 21.40
N ASP A 249 -20.77 -4.90 20.74
CA ASP A 249 -20.97 -3.49 20.36
C ASP A 249 -21.88 -3.34 19.12
N GLY A 250 -22.41 -4.47 18.61
CA GLY A 250 -23.25 -4.55 17.42
C GLY A 250 -22.48 -4.60 16.10
N SER A 251 -21.14 -4.64 16.11
CA SER A 251 -20.34 -4.74 14.89
C SER A 251 -20.51 -6.10 14.21
N ARG A 252 -20.88 -6.09 12.93
CA ARG A 252 -21.05 -7.30 12.10
C ARG A 252 -20.43 -7.07 10.73
N ILE A 253 -19.84 -8.12 10.16
CA ILE A 253 -19.43 -8.12 8.76
C ILE A 253 -20.66 -8.42 7.92
N ALA A 254 -20.89 -7.60 6.89
CA ALA A 254 -22.05 -7.73 6.02
C ALA A 254 -21.64 -7.66 4.54
N LEU A 255 -22.38 -8.40 3.70
CA LEU A 255 -22.25 -8.33 2.26
C LEU A 255 -23.03 -7.11 1.74
N MET A 256 -22.34 -6.00 1.54
CA MET A 256 -22.94 -4.73 1.12
C MET A 256 -21.93 -3.84 0.40
N LEU A 257 -22.44 -2.90 -0.41
CA LEU A 257 -21.65 -1.74 -0.82
C LEU A 257 -21.30 -0.92 0.44
N PRO A 258 -20.02 -0.59 0.69
CA PRO A 258 -19.65 0.11 1.90
C PRO A 258 -20.31 1.47 1.99
N TYR A 259 -20.74 1.83 3.20
CA TYR A 259 -21.36 3.11 3.50
C TYR A 259 -20.53 4.31 3.01
N ASN A 260 -19.22 4.30 3.27
CA ASN A 260 -18.32 5.38 2.86
C ASN A 260 -18.21 5.53 1.34
N PHE A 261 -18.34 4.42 0.58
CA PHE A 261 -18.30 4.46 -0.88
C PHE A 261 -19.49 5.21 -1.46
N LEU A 262 -20.68 5.10 -0.85
CA LEU A 262 -21.88 5.79 -1.29
C LEU A 262 -22.00 7.19 -0.68
N LYS A 263 -21.59 7.38 0.58
CA LYS A 263 -21.73 8.66 1.29
C LYS A 263 -20.89 9.78 0.67
N TYR A 264 -19.65 9.47 0.29
CA TYR A 264 -18.67 10.49 -0.13
C TYR A 264 -18.52 10.61 -1.65
N ASN A 265 -19.29 9.85 -2.44
CA ASN A 265 -19.22 9.92 -3.89
C ASN A 265 -20.59 10.18 -4.50
N ARG A 266 -20.72 11.31 -5.20
CA ARG A 266 -21.85 11.56 -6.10
C ARG A 266 -21.85 10.57 -7.28
N TYR A 267 -20.67 10.25 -7.81
CA TYR A 267 -20.48 9.30 -8.90
C TYR A 267 -19.46 8.21 -8.51
N PRO A 268 -19.87 7.20 -7.70
CA PRO A 268 -18.96 6.21 -7.10
C PRO A 268 -18.11 5.43 -8.11
N TRP A 269 -18.68 5.07 -9.26
CA TRP A 269 -17.95 4.37 -10.32
C TRP A 269 -16.89 5.25 -10.99
N ALA A 270 -17.16 6.55 -11.13
CA ALA A 270 -16.18 7.49 -11.68
C ALA A 270 -15.02 7.70 -10.70
N ALA A 271 -15.30 7.73 -9.38
CA ALA A 271 -14.29 7.78 -8.33
C ALA A 271 -13.32 6.58 -8.38
N LEU A 272 -13.83 5.35 -8.60
CA LEU A 272 -12.99 4.17 -8.81
C LEU A 272 -12.08 4.30 -10.02
N LEU A 273 -12.60 4.81 -11.14
CA LEU A 273 -11.82 5.03 -12.36
C LEU A 273 -10.75 6.11 -12.15
N GLN A 274 -11.07 7.19 -11.45
CA GLN A 274 -10.12 8.26 -11.10
C GLN A 274 -9.01 7.79 -10.17
N SER A 275 -9.31 6.88 -9.24
CA SER A 275 -8.33 6.26 -8.36
C SER A 275 -7.29 5.44 -9.10
N ALA A 276 -7.70 4.76 -10.18
CA ALA A 276 -6.87 3.82 -10.92
C ALA A 276 -6.63 4.23 -12.38
N ALA A 277 -6.79 5.51 -12.74
CA ALA A 277 -6.74 5.95 -14.14
C ALA A 277 -5.42 5.60 -14.84
N PHE A 278 -4.28 5.93 -14.23
CA PHE A 278 -2.96 5.52 -14.73
C PHE A 278 -2.80 4.00 -14.89
N PRO A 279 -2.96 3.17 -13.83
CA PRO A 279 -2.75 1.72 -13.98
C PRO A 279 -3.75 1.08 -14.94
N LEU A 280 -5.02 1.51 -14.98
CA LEU A 280 -6.01 1.01 -15.94
C LEU A 280 -5.64 1.35 -17.38
N PHE A 281 -5.10 2.55 -17.63
CA PHE A 281 -4.58 2.92 -18.94
C PHE A 281 -3.40 2.03 -19.35
N VAL A 282 -2.45 1.78 -18.43
CA VAL A 282 -1.31 0.88 -18.66
C VAL A 282 -1.78 -0.55 -18.94
N LEU A 283 -2.78 -1.05 -18.20
CA LEU A 283 -3.39 -2.34 -18.42
C LEU A 283 -4.02 -2.43 -19.82
N ALA A 284 -4.77 -1.41 -20.23
CA ALA A 284 -5.45 -1.40 -21.52
C ALA A 284 -4.47 -1.59 -22.69
N GLY A 285 -3.30 -0.95 -22.65
CA GLY A 285 -2.26 -1.12 -23.66
C GLY A 285 -1.39 -2.38 -23.49
N ASN A 286 -1.47 -3.09 -22.36
CA ASN A 286 -0.61 -4.23 -22.04
C ASN A 286 -1.40 -5.48 -21.60
N ARG A 287 -2.66 -5.66 -22.03
CA ARG A 287 -3.52 -6.79 -21.60
C ARG A 287 -2.90 -8.17 -21.80
N LYS A 288 -2.08 -8.36 -22.84
CA LYS A 288 -1.38 -9.63 -23.11
C LYS A 288 -0.37 -9.99 -22.01
N GLU A 289 0.16 -8.99 -21.31
CA GLU A 289 1.11 -9.17 -20.21
C GLU A 289 0.46 -9.82 -18.98
N LEU A 290 -0.87 -9.75 -18.82
CA LEU A 290 -1.59 -10.47 -17.75
C LEU A 290 -1.29 -11.97 -17.73
N LYS A 291 -1.04 -12.55 -18.92
CA LYS A 291 -0.70 -13.98 -19.08
C LYS A 291 0.79 -14.23 -19.21
N ARG A 292 1.56 -13.27 -19.73
CA ARG A 292 2.99 -13.44 -20.06
C ARG A 292 3.91 -13.12 -18.89
N ASP A 293 3.56 -12.11 -18.10
CA ASP A 293 4.32 -11.69 -16.94
C ASP A 293 3.57 -12.08 -15.66
N ARG A 294 4.12 -13.07 -14.94
CA ARG A 294 3.50 -13.59 -13.71
C ARG A 294 3.31 -12.52 -12.65
N VAL A 295 4.23 -11.56 -12.55
CA VAL A 295 4.14 -10.50 -11.55
C VAL A 295 3.04 -9.52 -11.93
N PHE A 296 2.96 -9.14 -13.21
CA PHE A 296 1.89 -8.28 -13.71
C PHE A 296 0.51 -8.94 -13.56
N GLY A 297 0.38 -10.21 -13.95
CA GLY A 297 -0.85 -10.99 -13.77
C GLY A 297 -1.27 -11.11 -12.30
N PHE A 298 -0.34 -11.46 -11.40
CA PHE A 298 -0.62 -11.55 -9.97
C PHE A 298 -1.01 -10.19 -9.37
N THR A 299 -0.36 -9.11 -9.78
CA THR A 299 -0.66 -7.75 -9.29
C THR A 299 -2.08 -7.32 -9.62
N TRP A 300 -2.58 -7.66 -10.81
CA TRP A 300 -3.98 -7.42 -11.16
C TRP A 300 -4.95 -8.38 -10.47
N LEU A 301 -4.52 -9.62 -10.18
CA LEU A 301 -5.32 -10.58 -9.43
C LEU A 301 -5.54 -10.15 -7.98
N ILE A 302 -4.47 -9.73 -7.28
CA ILE A 302 -4.60 -9.21 -5.90
C ILE A 302 -5.41 -7.90 -5.88
N TRP A 303 -5.26 -7.04 -6.90
CA TRP A 303 -6.09 -5.85 -7.03
C TRP A 303 -7.57 -6.17 -7.24
N LEU A 304 -7.89 -7.19 -8.04
CA LEU A 304 -9.26 -7.65 -8.21
C LEU A 304 -9.86 -8.14 -6.89
N PHE A 305 -9.13 -8.95 -6.10
CA PHE A 305 -9.62 -9.37 -4.79
C PHE A 305 -9.80 -8.21 -3.82
N GLY A 306 -8.86 -7.26 -3.79
CA GLY A 306 -9.03 -6.03 -3.01
C GLY A 306 -10.24 -5.21 -3.46
N LEU A 307 -10.49 -5.10 -4.77
CA LEU A 307 -11.66 -4.42 -5.29
C LEU A 307 -12.96 -5.14 -4.90
N LEU A 308 -13.00 -6.47 -4.98
CA LEU A 308 -14.17 -7.26 -4.58
C LEU A 308 -14.43 -7.13 -3.08
N GLU A 309 -13.38 -7.20 -2.25
CA GLU A 309 -13.46 -6.93 -0.81
C GLU A 309 -14.03 -5.53 -0.57
N TYR A 310 -13.49 -4.51 -1.24
CA TYR A 310 -13.97 -3.14 -1.13
C TYR A 310 -15.41 -2.96 -1.61
N LEU A 311 -15.87 -3.66 -2.64
CA LEU A 311 -17.22 -3.48 -3.19
C LEU A 311 -18.29 -4.28 -2.44
N PHE A 312 -17.91 -5.40 -1.82
CA PHE A 312 -18.88 -6.35 -1.29
C PHE A 312 -18.76 -6.60 0.20
N LEU A 313 -17.74 -6.11 0.91
CA LEU A 313 -17.60 -6.28 2.35
C LEU A 313 -17.65 -4.94 3.08
N GLY A 314 -18.52 -4.86 4.08
CA GLY A 314 -18.66 -3.71 4.97
C GLY A 314 -18.87 -4.15 6.42
N GLU A 315 -18.74 -3.19 7.34
CA GLU A 315 -19.08 -3.36 8.75
C GLU A 315 -20.39 -2.63 9.07
N GLU A 316 -21.19 -3.21 9.95
CA GLU A 316 -22.33 -2.58 10.61
C GLU A 316 -21.94 -2.10 12.02
N GLY A 317 -22.85 -1.39 12.70
CA GLY A 317 -22.60 -0.91 14.06
C GLY A 317 -21.64 0.28 14.14
N PRO A 318 -20.98 0.49 15.31
CA PRO A 318 -20.09 1.63 15.55
C PRO A 318 -18.94 1.73 14.55
N ARG A 319 -18.50 0.59 14.00
CA ARG A 319 -17.36 0.50 13.07
C ARG A 319 -17.73 0.79 11.61
N LYS A 320 -19.02 1.02 11.29
CA LYS A 320 -19.53 1.23 9.92
C LYS A 320 -18.80 2.32 9.13
N THR A 321 -18.31 3.35 9.81
CA THR A 321 -17.59 4.47 9.17
C THR A 321 -16.08 4.28 9.10
N HIS A 322 -15.53 3.24 9.74
CA HIS A 322 -14.08 2.99 9.77
C HIS A 322 -13.54 2.46 8.43
N GLY A 323 -14.42 1.87 7.60
CA GLY A 323 -14.07 1.40 6.27
C GLY A 323 -12.99 0.32 6.27
N ASN A 324 -12.97 -0.59 7.26
CA ASN A 324 -11.85 -1.51 7.45
C ASN A 324 -11.55 -2.39 6.23
N PHE A 325 -12.57 -2.81 5.46
CA PHE A 325 -12.40 -3.59 4.22
C PHE A 325 -11.85 -2.79 3.02
N SER A 326 -11.65 -1.48 3.15
CA SER A 326 -11.06 -0.65 2.09
C SER A 326 -9.53 -0.57 2.13
N TRP A 327 -8.91 -0.84 3.29
CA TRP A 327 -7.47 -0.65 3.48
C TRP A 327 -6.64 -1.65 2.66
N GLY A 328 -7.15 -2.87 2.45
CA GLY A 328 -6.52 -3.87 1.58
C GLY A 328 -6.48 -3.39 0.13
N TYR A 329 -7.63 -2.90 -0.37
CA TYR A 329 -7.74 -2.31 -1.70
C TYR A 329 -6.85 -1.07 -1.88
N SER A 330 -6.78 -0.20 -0.88
CA SER A 330 -5.85 0.94 -0.86
C SER A 330 -4.41 0.49 -1.10
N PHE A 331 -3.94 -0.56 -0.41
CA PHE A 331 -2.62 -1.14 -0.69
C PHE A 331 -2.51 -1.73 -2.10
N CYS A 332 -3.54 -2.42 -2.59
CA CYS A 332 -3.52 -2.95 -3.95
C CYS A 332 -3.42 -1.85 -5.01
N ILE A 333 -4.06 -0.69 -4.80
CA ILE A 333 -3.88 0.50 -5.66
C ILE A 333 -2.41 0.92 -5.67
N PHE A 334 -1.78 1.07 -4.50
CA PHE A 334 -0.35 1.38 -4.43
C PHE A 334 0.49 0.40 -5.25
N LEU A 335 0.25 -0.91 -5.10
CA LEU A 335 0.98 -1.95 -5.81
C LEU A 335 0.82 -1.86 -7.33
N VAL A 336 -0.41 -1.70 -7.84
CA VAL A 336 -0.63 -1.59 -9.30
C VAL A 336 0.05 -0.34 -9.87
N PHE A 337 0.14 0.77 -9.12
CA PHE A 337 0.92 1.94 -9.53
C PHE A 337 2.40 1.62 -9.67
N VAL A 338 3.01 0.99 -8.66
CA VAL A 338 4.43 0.61 -8.65
C VAL A 338 4.75 -0.32 -9.83
N VAL A 339 3.94 -1.37 -10.03
CA VAL A 339 4.16 -2.36 -11.09
C VAL A 339 3.89 -1.78 -12.48
N CYS A 340 2.86 -0.95 -12.66
CA CYS A 340 2.60 -0.27 -13.93
C CYS A 340 3.69 0.76 -14.26
N ALA A 341 4.22 1.48 -13.27
CA ALA A 341 5.33 2.40 -13.47
C ALA A 341 6.62 1.67 -13.89
N ALA A 342 6.93 0.54 -13.24
CA ALA A 342 8.02 -0.34 -13.66
C ALA A 342 7.83 -0.84 -15.10
N LYS A 343 6.61 -1.26 -15.45
CA LYS A 343 6.28 -1.72 -16.82
C LYS A 343 6.44 -0.61 -17.85
N CYS A 344 6.07 0.63 -17.53
CA CYS A 344 6.32 1.78 -18.41
C CYS A 344 7.83 1.96 -18.66
N CYS A 345 8.65 1.93 -17.60
CA CYS A 345 10.11 2.04 -17.70
C CYS A 345 10.72 0.92 -18.55
N GLU A 346 10.27 -0.33 -18.37
CA GLU A 346 10.70 -1.48 -19.17
C GLU A 346 10.39 -1.27 -20.66
N LYS A 347 9.14 -0.93 -20.98
CA LYS A 347 8.68 -0.78 -22.37
C LYS A 347 9.26 0.43 -23.09
N LEU A 348 9.61 1.50 -22.36
CA LEU A 348 10.33 2.64 -22.91
C LEU A 348 11.79 2.30 -23.25
N LYS A 349 12.38 1.29 -22.60
CA LYS A 349 13.75 0.84 -22.86
C LYS A 349 13.83 -0.17 -24.02
N GLU A 350 12.79 -0.96 -24.26
CA GLU A 350 12.73 -1.97 -25.35
C GLU A 350 12.88 -1.39 -26.77
N GLY A 351 12.84 -0.06 -26.94
CA GLY A 351 13.15 0.61 -28.21
C GLY A 351 12.55 2.02 -28.27
N ARG A 352 13.01 2.86 -29.22
CA ARG A 352 12.41 4.18 -29.46
C ARG A 352 10.96 3.98 -29.95
N PRO A 353 9.93 4.41 -29.19
CA PRO A 353 8.56 4.24 -29.63
C PRO A 353 8.31 5.05 -30.92
N SER A 354 7.82 4.40 -31.98
CA SER A 354 7.38 5.08 -33.21
C SER A 354 5.90 5.45 -33.15
N GLY A 355 5.53 6.55 -33.81
CA GLY A 355 4.14 6.98 -34.02
C GLY A 355 3.25 6.91 -32.77
N GLY A 356 2.14 6.16 -32.89
CA GLY A 356 1.13 6.02 -31.82
C GLY A 356 1.64 5.42 -30.51
N ARG A 357 2.74 4.66 -30.52
CA ARG A 357 3.33 4.12 -29.28
C ARG A 357 4.01 5.20 -28.45
N LYS A 358 4.54 6.25 -29.10
CA LYS A 358 5.07 7.44 -28.41
C LYS A 358 3.96 8.22 -27.73
N LEU A 359 2.84 8.43 -28.43
CA LEU A 359 1.66 9.10 -27.89
C LEU A 359 1.08 8.34 -26.70
N TYR A 360 0.97 7.02 -26.80
CA TYR A 360 0.51 6.17 -25.71
C TYR A 360 1.36 6.34 -24.44
N TRP A 361 2.69 6.24 -24.53
CA TRP A 361 3.54 6.41 -23.35
C TRP A 361 3.59 7.85 -22.83
N ALA A 362 3.44 8.84 -23.71
CA ALA A 362 3.28 10.23 -23.29
C ALA A 362 1.99 10.42 -22.48
N ALA A 363 0.87 9.84 -22.93
CA ALA A 363 -0.39 9.86 -22.20
C ALA A 363 -0.29 9.11 -20.87
N ALA A 364 0.36 7.94 -20.82
CA ALA A 364 0.61 7.23 -19.57
C ALA A 364 1.45 8.08 -18.58
N GLY A 365 2.48 8.76 -19.09
CA GLY A 365 3.30 9.68 -18.29
C GLY A 365 2.49 10.87 -17.76
N LEU A 366 1.65 11.49 -18.58
CA LEU A 366 0.78 12.58 -18.17
C LEU A 366 -0.23 12.15 -17.10
N LEU A 367 -0.83 10.96 -17.23
CA LEU A 367 -1.71 10.42 -16.20
C LEU A 367 -0.96 10.21 -14.88
N PHE A 368 0.22 9.59 -14.92
CA PHE A 368 1.04 9.39 -13.73
C PHE A 368 1.42 10.73 -13.06
N LEU A 369 1.83 11.72 -13.86
CA LEU A 369 2.16 13.07 -13.36
C LEU A 369 0.93 13.79 -12.79
N GLY A 370 -0.25 13.61 -13.37
CA GLY A 370 -1.50 14.12 -12.81
C GLY A 370 -1.80 13.54 -11.43
N HIS A 371 -1.66 12.21 -11.27
CA HIS A 371 -1.79 11.55 -9.98
C HIS A 371 -0.76 12.03 -8.96
N LEU A 372 0.49 12.23 -9.40
CA LEU A 372 1.55 12.78 -8.56
C LEU A 372 1.24 14.22 -8.12
N ALA A 373 0.74 15.06 -9.03
CA ALA A 373 0.37 16.45 -8.72
C ALA A 373 -0.77 16.53 -7.70
N CYS A 374 -1.83 15.71 -7.86
CA CYS A 374 -2.88 15.54 -6.85
C CYS A 374 -2.29 15.11 -5.50
N GLY A 375 -1.32 14.20 -5.55
CA GLY A 375 -0.58 13.68 -4.42
C GLY A 375 0.17 14.71 -3.62
N MET A 376 1.00 15.49 -4.31
CA MET A 376 1.75 16.60 -3.71
C MET A 376 0.80 17.65 -3.12
N THR A 377 -0.28 17.97 -3.83
CA THR A 377 -1.31 18.90 -3.33
C THR A 377 -1.94 18.39 -2.04
N TYR A 378 -2.25 17.10 -1.96
CA TYR A 378 -2.81 16.49 -0.76
C TYR A 378 -1.84 16.52 0.41
N PHE A 379 -0.60 16.14 0.17
CA PHE A 379 0.42 16.14 1.21
C PHE A 379 0.63 17.55 1.77
N ILE A 380 0.69 18.57 0.90
CA ILE A 380 0.78 19.98 1.33
C ILE A 380 -0.45 20.38 2.16
N HIS A 381 -1.65 19.99 1.72
CA HIS A 381 -2.89 20.26 2.46
C HIS A 381 -2.87 19.65 3.87
N LEU A 382 -2.53 18.36 3.99
CA LEU A 382 -2.36 17.70 5.28
C LEU A 382 -1.26 18.35 6.13
N TYR A 383 -0.11 18.65 5.52
CA TYR A 383 1.03 19.27 6.20
C TYR A 383 0.68 20.65 6.78
N LEU A 384 -0.25 21.38 6.16
CA LEU A 384 -0.75 22.67 6.65
C LEU A 384 -1.89 22.54 7.67
N GLY A 385 -2.28 21.32 8.07
CA GLY A 385 -3.36 21.06 9.04
C GLY A 385 -4.74 20.98 8.40
N GLY A 386 -4.82 20.74 7.10
CA GLY A 386 -6.09 20.53 6.42
C GLY A 386 -6.62 19.12 6.68
N THR A 387 -7.93 18.99 6.87
CA THR A 387 -8.59 17.68 7.04
C THR A 387 -8.52 16.86 5.74
N TYR A 388 -8.47 15.54 5.85
CA TYR A 388 -8.65 14.66 4.69
C TYR A 388 -10.13 14.52 4.29
N VAL A 389 -11.06 15.04 5.10
CA VAL A 389 -12.53 14.99 4.90
C VAL A 389 -13.06 16.17 4.06
N CYS A 390 -12.19 16.89 3.36
CA CYS A 390 -12.53 18.10 2.59
C CYS A 390 -12.77 17.86 1.09
#